data_AF-A0A3M1NIZ3-F1
#
_entry.id   AF-A0A3M1NIZ3-F1
#
_cell.length_a   1.000
_cell.length_b   1.000
_cell.length_c   1.000
_cell.angle_alpha   90.00
_cell.angle_beta   90.00
_cell.angle_gamma   90.00
#
_symmetry.space_group_name_H-M   'P 1'
#
loop_
_entity.id
_entity.type
_entity.pdbx_description
1 polymer ?
#
loop_
_entity_poly.entity_id
_entity_poly.type
_entity_poly.pdbx_seq_one_letter_code
_entity_poly.pdbx_strand_id
1 'polypeptide(L)'
;MVSTFRGVIEFFGDIGIYDVVLPFLLVFTLIYAILEKSKVLGTEEIDGKVYTRRNLNSAVAFVIAFFVVASARIVSIINVALANIVLLLIVSFSFILLIGVFWSGEKEVVLKGGWFTFFMVLSFIGVVLIFLHAIGWLQAVWEWVVYGWSSAVVGSIILLIVIVAFMYFITKEPSKKGSGGE
;
A
#
# COMPACT_ATOMS: atom_id res chain seq x y z
N MET A 1 -10.38 2.49 39.90
CA MET A 1 -10.58 3.87 39.39
C MET A 1 -10.16 3.83 37.94
N VAL A 2 -11.11 3.79 37.00
CA VAL A 2 -10.77 3.93 35.58
C VAL A 2 -10.07 5.27 35.45
N SER A 3 -8.86 5.28 34.87
CA SER A 3 -8.14 6.54 34.63
C SER A 3 -9.06 7.46 33.84
N THR A 4 -9.28 8.69 34.33
CA THR A 4 -10.09 9.71 33.65
C THR A 4 -9.71 9.84 32.18
N PHE A 5 -8.43 9.62 31.85
CA PHE A 5 -7.92 9.60 30.49
C PHE A 5 -8.48 8.46 29.62
N ARG A 6 -8.58 7.24 30.15
CA ARG A 6 -9.18 6.11 29.43
C ARG A 6 -10.65 6.38 29.11
N GLY A 7 -11.39 6.95 30.07
CA GLY A 7 -12.80 7.31 29.87
C GLY A 7 -13.01 8.35 28.77
N VAL A 8 -12.10 9.31 28.60
CA VAL A 8 -12.17 10.28 27.49
C VAL A 8 -11.92 9.61 26.14
N ILE A 9 -10.97 8.67 26.05
CA ILE A 9 -10.69 7.94 24.81
C ILE A 9 -11.86 7.04 24.41
N GLU A 10 -12.43 6.31 25.38
CA GLU A 10 -13.63 5.49 25.16
C GLU A 10 -14.80 6.35 24.68
N PHE A 11 -15.05 7.49 25.35
CA PHE A 11 -16.06 8.45 24.93
C PHE A 11 -15.84 8.97 23.49
N PHE A 12 -14.60 9.30 23.12
CA PHE A 12 -14.26 9.73 21.75
C PHE A 12 -14.46 8.63 20.70
N GLY A 13 -14.22 7.37 21.08
CA GLY A 13 -14.56 6.21 20.27
C GLY A 13 -16.06 6.08 20.07
N ASP A 14 -16.84 6.17 21.16
CA ASP A 14 -18.29 5.98 21.13
C ASP A 14 -19.03 7.04 20.31
N ILE A 15 -18.57 8.29 20.36
CA ILE A 15 -19.14 9.38 19.53
C ILE A 15 -18.59 9.41 18.09
N GLY A 16 -17.68 8.48 17.75
CA GLY A 16 -17.14 8.32 16.40
C GLY A 16 -16.14 9.40 15.98
N ILE A 17 -15.47 10.08 16.91
CA ILE A 17 -14.44 11.08 16.57
C ILE A 17 -13.33 10.45 15.72
N TYR A 18 -12.90 9.24 16.07
CA TYR A 18 -11.82 8.56 15.36
C TYR A 18 -12.23 8.07 13.97
N ASP A 19 -13.49 7.68 13.80
CA ASP A 19 -13.99 7.17 12.53
C ASP A 19 -14.45 8.30 11.59
N VAL A 20 -14.83 9.46 12.11
CA VAL A 20 -15.40 10.56 11.29
C VAL A 20 -14.41 11.72 11.17
N VAL A 21 -13.91 12.23 12.29
CA VAL A 21 -13.13 13.47 12.32
C VAL A 21 -11.69 13.26 11.85
N LEU A 22 -11.03 12.16 12.25
CA LEU A 22 -9.67 11.90 11.78
C LEU A 22 -9.59 11.71 10.26
N PRO A 23 -10.45 10.89 9.62
CA PRO A 23 -10.42 10.71 8.17
C PRO A 23 -10.83 11.99 7.44
N PHE A 24 -11.78 12.76 8.00
CA PHE A 24 -12.15 14.08 7.49
C PHE A 24 -10.93 15.00 7.39
N LEU A 25 -10.23 15.21 8.51
CA LEU A 25 -9.09 16.12 8.58
C LEU A 25 -7.96 15.68 7.66
N LEU A 26 -7.74 14.37 7.57
CA LEU A 26 -6.72 13.81 6.69
C LEU A 26 -7.03 14.09 5.21
N VAL A 27 -8.25 13.77 4.76
CA VAL A 27 -8.67 13.99 3.37
C VAL A 27 -8.67 15.48 3.05
N PHE A 28 -9.24 16.30 3.93
CA PHE A 28 -9.22 17.76 3.80
C PHE A 28 -7.80 18.28 3.59
N THR A 29 -6.87 17.90 4.48
CA THR A 29 -5.48 18.37 4.43
C THR A 29 -4.76 17.90 3.18
N LEU A 30 -4.93 16.63 2.78
CA LEU A 30 -4.30 16.09 1.58
C LEU A 30 -4.81 16.77 0.31
N ILE A 31 -6.13 16.90 0.16
CA ILE A 31 -6.73 17.56 -1.00
C ILE A 31 -6.34 19.03 -1.04
N TYR A 32 -6.40 19.74 0.09
CA TYR A 32 -5.97 21.12 0.19
C TYR A 32 -4.51 21.30 -0.24
N ALA A 33 -3.61 20.44 0.26
CA ALA A 33 -2.19 20.47 -0.09
C ALA A 33 -1.95 20.17 -1.58
N ILE A 34 -2.70 19.23 -2.16
CA ILE A 34 -2.63 18.91 -3.59
C ILE A 34 -3.09 20.11 -4.43
N LEU A 35 -4.20 20.76 -4.06
CA LEU A 35 -4.71 21.94 -4.76
C LEU A 35 -3.76 23.14 -4.62
N GLU A 36 -3.19 23.36 -3.44
CA GLU A 36 -2.21 24.42 -3.20
C GLU A 36 -0.91 24.19 -3.97
N LYS A 37 -0.41 22.95 -4.04
CA LYS A 37 0.81 22.62 -4.79
C LYS A 37 0.60 22.64 -6.32
N SER A 38 -0.56 22.18 -6.79
CA SER A 38 -0.87 22.11 -8.22
C SER A 38 -1.30 23.44 -8.83
N LYS A 39 -1.79 24.38 -8.02
CA LYS A 39 -2.32 25.68 -8.47
C LYS A 39 -3.46 25.57 -9.50
N VAL A 40 -4.18 24.44 -9.51
CA VAL A 40 -5.19 24.12 -10.53
C VAL A 40 -6.39 25.07 -10.52
N LEU A 41 -6.72 25.62 -9.34
CA LEU A 41 -7.83 26.57 -9.16
C LEU A 41 -7.44 28.03 -9.43
N GLY A 42 -6.25 28.22 -10.01
CA GLY A 42 -5.71 29.52 -10.37
C GLY A 42 -4.90 30.17 -9.25
N THR A 43 -4.30 31.30 -9.62
CA THR A 43 -3.48 32.13 -8.76
C THR A 43 -4.00 33.55 -8.72
N GLU A 44 -3.70 34.26 -7.64
CA GLU A 44 -4.03 35.66 -7.45
C GLU A 44 -2.74 36.43 -7.15
N GLU A 45 -2.58 37.59 -7.78
CA GLU A 45 -1.47 38.50 -7.47
C GLU A 45 -1.89 39.43 -6.34
N ILE A 46 -1.17 39.33 -5.22
CA ILE A 46 -1.29 40.23 -4.09
C ILE A 46 0.10 40.82 -3.87
N ASP A 47 0.23 42.14 -3.92
CA ASP A 47 1.50 42.87 -3.74
C ASP A 47 2.64 42.39 -4.67
N GLY A 48 2.32 42.13 -5.95
CA GLY A 48 3.30 41.69 -6.95
C GLY A 48 3.84 40.27 -6.75
N LYS A 49 3.21 39.49 -5.85
CA LYS A 49 3.54 38.09 -5.61
C LYS A 49 2.35 37.20 -5.97
N VAL A 50 2.65 36.13 -6.71
CA VAL A 50 1.66 35.16 -7.17
C VAL A 50 1.36 34.16 -6.05
N TYR A 51 0.18 34.27 -5.45
CA TYR A 51 -0.34 33.33 -4.45
C TYR A 51 -1.40 32.42 -5.04
N THR A 52 -1.65 31.29 -4.39
CA THR A 52 -2.76 30.41 -4.76
C THR A 52 -4.04 30.92 -4.10
N ARG A 53 -5.19 30.62 -4.70
CA ARG A 53 -6.50 30.99 -4.14
C ARG A 53 -6.85 30.10 -2.95
N ARG A 54 -6.29 30.41 -1.77
CA ARG A 54 -6.43 29.60 -0.54
C ARG A 54 -7.87 29.41 -0.10
N ASN A 55 -8.71 30.44 -0.21
CA ASN A 55 -10.14 30.37 0.10
C ASN A 55 -10.87 29.31 -0.75
N LEU A 56 -10.61 29.30 -2.05
CA LEU A 56 -11.21 28.37 -3.00
C LEU A 56 -10.67 26.95 -2.80
N ASN A 57 -9.36 26.81 -2.61
CA ASN A 57 -8.73 25.52 -2.29
C ASN A 57 -9.33 24.91 -1.01
N SER A 58 -9.50 25.70 0.05
CA SER A 58 -10.11 25.26 1.31
C SER A 58 -11.57 24.85 1.13
N ALA A 59 -12.37 25.65 0.41
CA ALA A 59 -13.78 25.32 0.18
C ALA A 59 -13.94 24.00 -0.60
N VAL A 60 -13.15 23.81 -1.66
CA VAL A 60 -13.19 22.59 -2.47
C VAL A 60 -12.71 21.38 -1.66
N ALA A 61 -11.59 21.51 -0.94
CA ALA A 61 -11.07 20.43 -0.09
C ALA A 61 -12.06 20.03 1.02
N PHE A 62 -12.75 21.00 1.60
CA PHE A 62 -13.77 20.79 2.62
C PHE A 62 -14.94 19.98 2.07
N VAL A 63 -15.49 20.37 0.92
CA VAL A 63 -16.59 19.65 0.26
C VAL A 63 -16.19 18.21 -0.09
N ILE A 64 -14.98 18.00 -0.62
CA ILE A 64 -14.48 16.64 -0.92
C ILE A 64 -14.35 15.81 0.36
N ALA A 65 -13.82 16.39 1.43
CA ALA A 65 -13.69 15.68 2.70
C ALA A 65 -15.06 15.27 3.27
N PHE A 66 -16.09 16.11 3.17
CA PHE A 66 -17.46 15.74 3.55
C PHE A 66 -18.03 14.61 2.70
N PHE A 67 -17.81 14.62 1.39
CA PHE A 67 -18.25 13.52 0.52
C PHE A 67 -17.60 12.19 0.89
N VAL A 68 -16.32 12.21 1.23
CA VAL A 68 -15.61 11.00 1.66
C VAL A 68 -16.17 10.47 2.98
N VAL A 69 -16.39 11.35 3.96
CA VAL A 69 -16.85 10.97 5.29
C VAL A 69 -18.33 10.57 5.32
N ALA A 70 -19.14 11.08 4.38
CA ALA A 70 -20.51 10.63 4.19
C ALA A 70 -20.61 9.13 3.84
N SER A 71 -19.53 8.52 3.35
CA SER A 71 -19.48 7.07 3.07
C SER A 71 -18.65 6.33 4.11
N ALA A 72 -19.34 5.67 5.05
CA ALA A 72 -18.71 4.80 6.05
C ALA A 72 -17.81 3.72 5.41
N ARG A 73 -18.15 3.26 4.20
CA ARG A 73 -17.33 2.29 3.45
C ARG A 73 -16.02 2.91 2.98
N ILE A 74 -16.04 4.11 2.42
CA ILE A 74 -14.81 4.78 1.95
C ILE A 74 -13.90 5.08 3.14
N VAL A 75 -14.48 5.59 4.23
CA VAL A 75 -13.77 5.80 5.50
C VAL A 75 -13.09 4.52 5.99
N SER A 76 -13.82 3.40 6.02
CA SER A 76 -13.27 2.10 6.42
C SER A 76 -12.10 1.66 5.53
N ILE A 77 -12.23 1.80 4.20
CA ILE A 77 -11.16 1.47 3.24
C ILE A 77 -9.93 2.35 3.49
N ILE A 78 -10.11 3.65 3.71
CA ILE A 78 -9.02 4.59 4.01
C ILE A 78 -8.32 4.18 5.31
N ASN A 79 -9.06 3.89 6.37
CA ASN A 79 -8.49 3.50 7.66
C ASN A 79 -7.67 2.21 7.55
N VAL A 80 -8.19 1.19 6.86
CA VAL A 80 -7.47 -0.06 6.61
C VAL A 80 -6.23 0.17 5.75
N ALA A 81 -6.33 0.97 4.68
CA ALA A 81 -5.21 1.27 3.80
C ALA A 81 -4.10 2.03 4.55
N LEU A 82 -4.45 3.06 5.33
CA LEU A 82 -3.50 3.86 6.10
C LEU A 82 -2.79 3.05 7.17
N ALA A 83 -3.51 2.23 7.92
CA ALA A 83 -2.91 1.36 8.93
C ALA A 83 -1.83 0.47 8.29
N ASN A 84 -2.13 -0.12 7.14
CA ASN A 84 -1.20 -0.97 6.42
C ASN A 84 -0.04 -0.18 5.78
N ILE A 85 -0.26 1.05 5.29
CA ILE A 85 0.80 1.94 4.77
C ILE A 85 1.76 2.32 5.90
N VAL A 86 1.24 2.64 7.09
CA VAL A 86 2.05 2.95 8.28
C VAL A 86 2.87 1.74 8.69
N LEU A 87 2.28 0.54 8.69
CA LEU A 87 3.03 -0.71 8.93
C LEU A 87 4.13 -0.93 7.88
N LEU A 88 3.84 -0.72 6.59
CA LEU A 88 4.83 -0.81 5.52
C LEU A 88 5.96 0.20 5.71
N LEU A 89 5.64 1.43 6.14
CA LEU A 89 6.63 2.46 6.45
C LEU A 89 7.51 2.05 7.63
N ILE A 90 6.92 1.51 8.71
CA ILE A 90 7.68 1.00 9.87
C ILE A 90 8.62 -0.12 9.43
N VAL A 91 8.14 -1.10 8.66
CA VAL A 91 8.97 -2.19 8.13
C VAL A 91 10.09 -1.65 7.24
N SER A 92 9.76 -0.69 6.37
CA SER A 92 10.71 -0.03 5.48
C SER A 92 11.80 0.71 6.26
N PHE A 93 11.40 1.44 7.30
CA PHE A 93 12.30 2.17 8.18
C PHE A 93 13.18 1.22 9.00
N SER A 94 12.60 0.17 9.59
CA SER A 94 13.34 -0.87 10.29
C SER A 94 14.36 -1.56 9.38
N PHE A 95 14.01 -1.82 8.12
CA PHE A 95 14.94 -2.38 7.13
C PHE A 95 16.12 -1.45 6.85
N ILE A 96 15.87 -0.15 6.63
CA ILE A 96 16.93 0.84 6.41
C ILE A 96 17.83 0.96 7.66
N LEU A 97 17.26 0.93 8.87
CA LEU A 97 18.03 0.93 10.11
C LEU A 97 18.95 -0.29 10.22
N LEU A 98 18.45 -1.49 9.92
CA LEU A 98 19.27 -2.71 9.93
C LEU A 98 20.43 -2.61 8.94
N ILE A 99 20.20 -2.13 7.72
CA ILE A 99 21.27 -1.89 6.74
C ILE A 99 22.25 -0.82 7.27
N GLY A 100 21.73 0.24 7.87
CA GLY A 100 22.53 1.32 8.46
C GLY A 100 23.47 0.84 9.55
N VAL A 101 23.07 -0.13 10.38
CA VAL A 101 23.93 -0.75 11.41
C VAL A 101 25.12 -1.48 10.79
N PHE A 102 24.95 -2.10 9.61
CA PHE A 102 26.04 -2.74 8.88
C PHE A 102 26.87 -1.77 8.03
N TRP A 103 26.44 -0.51 7.89
CA TRP A 103 27.09 0.49 7.06
C TRP A 103 27.97 1.44 7.90
N SER A 104 29.27 1.12 7.99
CA SER A 104 30.26 1.90 8.75
C SER A 104 30.92 2.99 7.90
N GLY A 105 30.21 4.09 7.60
CA GLY A 105 30.83 5.21 6.89
C GLY A 105 30.05 6.53 6.97
N GLU A 106 30.77 7.64 6.99
CA GLU A 106 30.33 9.05 7.12
C GLU A 106 29.38 9.56 6.01
N LYS A 107 28.90 8.68 5.11
CA LYS A 107 27.96 9.05 4.05
C LYS A 107 26.57 8.55 4.41
N GLU A 108 25.58 9.43 4.27
CA GLU A 108 24.17 9.13 4.46
C GLU A 108 23.82 7.74 3.92
N VAL A 109 23.13 6.95 4.75
CA VAL A 109 22.64 5.60 4.41
C VAL A 109 21.48 5.74 3.42
N VAL A 110 21.83 6.14 2.20
CA VAL A 110 20.92 6.12 1.07
C VAL A 110 21.28 4.87 0.30
N LEU A 111 20.32 3.95 0.16
CA LEU A 111 20.44 2.84 -0.78
C LEU A 111 20.90 3.42 -2.13
N LYS A 112 22.07 3.02 -2.62
CA LYS A 112 22.58 3.46 -3.94
C LYS A 112 22.45 2.33 -4.95
N GLY A 113 22.07 2.68 -6.18
CA GLY A 113 22.05 1.76 -7.33
C GLY A 113 20.84 0.82 -7.38
N GLY A 114 21.07 -0.43 -7.80
CA GLY A 114 20.02 -1.42 -8.06
C GLY A 114 19.16 -1.78 -6.83
N TRP A 115 19.74 -1.77 -5.63
CA TRP A 115 19.02 -2.03 -4.38
C TRP A 115 17.98 -0.95 -4.05
N PHE A 116 18.26 0.31 -4.37
CA PHE A 116 17.30 1.41 -4.22
C PHE A 116 16.12 1.26 -5.18
N THR A 117 16.41 0.89 -6.42
CA THR A 117 15.38 0.68 -7.45
C THR A 117 14.49 -0.51 -7.08
N PHE A 118 15.09 -1.63 -6.65
CA PHE A 118 14.36 -2.78 -6.14
C PHE A 118 13.46 -2.42 -4.97
N PHE A 119 14.00 -1.72 -3.96
CA PHE A 119 13.24 -1.32 -2.78
C PHE A 119 12.09 -0.36 -3.13
N MET A 120 12.33 0.63 -4.00
CA MET A 120 11.29 1.55 -4.47
C MET A 120 10.15 0.81 -5.19
N VAL A 121 10.49 -0.11 -6.09
CA VAL A 121 9.50 -0.92 -6.82
C VAL A 121 8.74 -1.82 -5.85
N LEU A 122 9.43 -2.45 -4.89
CA LEU A 122 8.80 -3.28 -3.88
C LEU A 122 7.83 -2.49 -2.99
N SER A 123 8.23 -1.31 -2.50
CA SER A 123 7.36 -0.43 -1.72
C SER A 123 6.17 0.06 -2.53
N PHE A 124 6.37 0.40 -3.81
CA PHE A 124 5.28 0.78 -4.70
C PHE A 124 4.27 -0.37 -4.89
N ILE A 125 4.76 -1.58 -5.19
CA ILE A 125 3.93 -2.78 -5.26
C ILE A 125 3.19 -3.01 -3.94
N GLY A 126 3.88 -2.86 -2.80
CA GLY A 126 3.30 -2.98 -1.48
C GLY A 126 2.14 -2.02 -1.26
N VAL A 127 2.30 -0.73 -1.60
CA VAL A 127 1.22 0.26 -1.52
C VAL A 127 0.04 -0.13 -2.42
N VAL A 128 0.30 -0.52 -3.67
CA VAL A 128 -0.76 -0.96 -4.59
C VAL A 128 -1.52 -2.17 -4.06
N LEU A 129 -0.81 -3.17 -3.53
CA LEU A 129 -1.40 -4.37 -2.91
C LEU A 129 -2.24 -4.03 -1.67
N ILE A 130 -1.81 -3.06 -0.86
CA ILE A 130 -2.57 -2.58 0.30
C ILE A 130 -3.91 -1.99 -0.14
N PHE A 131 -3.93 -1.14 -1.18
CA PHE A 131 -5.17 -0.58 -1.70
C PHE A 131 -6.07 -1.66 -2.32
N LEU A 132 -5.51 -2.59 -3.09
CA LEU A 132 -6.23 -3.75 -3.65
C LEU A 132 -6.88 -4.61 -2.56
N HIS A 133 -6.16 -4.85 -1.48
CA HIS A 133 -6.65 -5.57 -0.32
C HIS A 133 -7.75 -4.78 0.42
N ALA A 134 -7.53 -3.48 0.68
CA ALA A 134 -8.48 -2.64 1.39
C ALA A 134 -9.82 -2.50 0.65
N ILE A 135 -9.80 -2.48 -0.69
CA ILE A 135 -11.01 -2.43 -1.53
C ILE A 135 -11.76 -3.79 -1.53
N GLY A 136 -11.10 -4.87 -1.09
CA GLY A 136 -11.61 -6.24 -1.17
C GLY A 136 -11.41 -6.89 -2.54
N TRP A 137 -10.69 -6.23 -3.46
CA TRP A 137 -10.50 -6.71 -4.81
C TRP A 137 -9.54 -7.91 -4.86
N LEU A 138 -8.55 -7.94 -3.96
CA LEU A 138 -7.65 -9.09 -3.80
C LEU A 138 -8.44 -10.36 -3.41
N GLN A 139 -9.42 -10.22 -2.51
CA GLN A 139 -10.29 -11.31 -2.10
C GLN A 139 -11.23 -11.72 -3.23
N ALA A 140 -11.82 -10.77 -3.97
CA ALA A 140 -12.67 -11.09 -5.12
C ALA A 140 -11.90 -11.82 -6.24
N VAL A 141 -10.66 -11.42 -6.53
CA VAL A 141 -9.79 -12.12 -7.49
C VAL A 141 -9.39 -13.49 -6.94
N TRP A 142 -9.05 -13.58 -5.65
CA TRP A 142 -8.72 -14.85 -5.01
C TRP A 142 -9.89 -15.82 -5.05
N GLU A 143 -11.10 -15.37 -4.71
CA GLU A 143 -12.32 -16.15 -4.81
C GLU A 143 -12.62 -16.53 -6.26
N TRP A 144 -12.47 -15.63 -7.23
CA TRP A 144 -12.64 -15.96 -8.65
C TRP A 144 -11.64 -17.02 -9.14
N VAL A 145 -10.36 -16.90 -8.74
CA VAL A 145 -9.33 -17.91 -9.04
C VAL A 145 -9.66 -19.23 -8.35
N VAL A 146 -9.97 -19.21 -7.05
CA VAL A 146 -10.29 -20.42 -6.30
C VAL A 146 -11.56 -21.07 -6.83
N TYR A 147 -12.67 -20.37 -7.02
CA TYR A 147 -13.89 -20.98 -7.55
C TYR A 147 -13.78 -21.38 -9.04
N GLY A 148 -12.99 -20.67 -9.83
CA GLY A 148 -12.69 -21.03 -11.22
C GLY A 148 -11.76 -22.24 -11.36
N TRP A 149 -10.85 -22.42 -10.40
CA TRP A 149 -9.83 -23.48 -10.41
C TRP A 149 -10.10 -24.60 -9.38
N SER A 150 -11.08 -24.46 -8.48
CA SER A 150 -11.48 -25.49 -7.50
C SER A 150 -12.51 -26.46 -8.05
N SER A 151 -12.75 -26.47 -9.36
CA SER A 151 -13.27 -27.71 -9.94
C SER A 151 -12.26 -28.80 -9.58
N ALA A 152 -12.70 -29.88 -8.96
CA ALA A 152 -11.86 -31.04 -8.67
C ALA A 152 -11.11 -31.53 -9.93
N VAL A 153 -11.63 -31.16 -11.12
CA VAL A 153 -11.03 -31.34 -12.44
C VAL A 153 -9.73 -30.55 -12.64
N VAL A 154 -9.69 -29.25 -12.34
CA VAL A 154 -8.45 -28.45 -12.50
C VAL A 154 -7.40 -28.86 -11.46
N GLY A 155 -7.82 -29.13 -10.21
CA GLY A 155 -6.93 -29.67 -9.18
C GLY A 155 -6.33 -31.03 -9.55
N SER A 156 -7.12 -31.94 -10.14
CA SER A 156 -6.65 -33.25 -10.59
C SER A 156 -5.78 -33.17 -11.85
N ILE A 157 -6.03 -32.23 -12.76
CA ILE A 157 -5.17 -31.97 -13.94
C ILE A 157 -3.81 -31.40 -13.51
N ILE A 158 -3.77 -30.44 -12.58
CA ILE A 158 -2.52 -29.89 -12.05
C ILE A 158 -1.72 -30.98 -11.34
N LEU A 159 -2.37 -31.80 -10.51
CA LEU A 159 -1.73 -32.94 -9.85
C LEU A 159 -1.16 -33.94 -10.88
N LEU A 160 -1.91 -34.25 -11.95
CA LEU A 160 -1.44 -35.12 -13.04
C LEU A 160 -0.24 -34.53 -13.77
N ILE A 161 -0.25 -33.23 -14.08
CA ILE A 161 0.88 -32.54 -14.72
C ILE A 161 2.11 -32.57 -13.83
N VAL A 162 1.95 -32.34 -12.51
CA VAL A 162 3.06 -32.42 -11.55
C VAL A 162 3.62 -33.85 -11.49
N ILE A 163 2.76 -34.88 -11.46
CA ILE A 163 3.20 -36.28 -11.48
C ILE A 163 3.94 -36.61 -12.77
N VAL A 164 3.43 -36.20 -13.94
CA VAL A 164 4.10 -36.41 -15.23
C VAL A 164 5.42 -35.65 -15.32
N ALA A 165 5.48 -34.43 -14.79
CA ALA A 165 6.71 -33.65 -14.72
C ALA A 165 7.74 -34.31 -13.78
N PHE A 166 7.32 -34.83 -12.63
CA PHE A 166 8.17 -35.60 -11.71
C PHE A 166 8.65 -36.89 -12.35
N MET A 167 7.76 -37.66 -13.00
CA MET A 167 8.15 -38.85 -13.75
C MET A 167 9.13 -38.47 -14.84
N TYR A 168 8.89 -37.41 -15.61
CA TYR A 168 9.83 -36.97 -16.64
C TYR A 168 11.17 -36.56 -16.04
N PHE A 169 11.19 -35.83 -14.93
CA PHE A 169 12.41 -35.39 -14.26
C PHE A 169 13.23 -36.57 -13.68
N ILE A 170 12.55 -37.57 -13.11
CA ILE A 170 13.17 -38.79 -12.56
C ILE A 170 13.63 -39.74 -13.68
N THR A 171 12.82 -39.89 -14.73
CA THR A 171 13.13 -40.79 -15.88
C THR A 171 14.13 -40.15 -16.84
N LYS A 172 14.46 -38.87 -16.68
CA LYS A 172 15.54 -38.22 -17.43
C LYS A 172 16.88 -38.74 -16.92
N GLU A 173 17.31 -39.88 -17.45
CA GLU A 173 18.67 -40.37 -17.22
C GLU A 173 19.69 -39.30 -17.67
N PRO A 174 20.82 -39.13 -16.95
CA PRO A 174 21.88 -38.25 -17.40
C PRO A 174 22.40 -38.80 -18.73
N SER A 175 22.08 -38.09 -19.81
CA SER A 175 22.56 -38.38 -21.16
C SER A 175 24.06 -38.66 -21.12
N LYS A 176 24.44 -39.94 -21.34
CA LYS A 176 25.81 -40.35 -21.60
C LYS A 176 26.38 -39.47 -22.70
N LYS A 177 27.30 -38.58 -22.33
CA LYS A 177 28.16 -37.86 -23.26
C LYS A 177 29.13 -38.90 -23.84
N GLY A 178 28.84 -39.38 -25.04
CA GLY A 178 29.70 -40.29 -25.78
C GLY A 178 30.69 -39.53 -26.66
N SER A 179 31.94 -40.01 -26.62
CA SER A 179 33.00 -39.96 -27.65
C SER A 179 34.05 -38.86 -27.60
N GLY A 180 35.31 -39.31 -27.52
CA GLY A 180 36.46 -38.62 -28.11
C GLY A 180 37.82 -39.04 -27.53
N GLY A 181 38.43 -40.11 -28.06
CA GLY A 181 39.89 -40.28 -28.01
C GLY A 181 40.41 -41.72 -27.98
N GLU A 182 40.39 -42.42 -29.11
CA GLU A 182 41.55 -43.07 -29.76
C GLU A 182 41.31 -43.09 -31.28
#